data_AF-R4UV09-F1
#
_entry.id   AF-R4UV09-F1
#
_cell.length_a   1.000
_cell.length_b   1.000
_cell.length_c   1.000
_cell.angle_alpha   90.00
_cell.angle_beta   90.00
_cell.angle_gamma   90.00
#
_symmetry.space_group_name_H-M   'P 1'
#
loop_
_entity.id
_entity.type
_entity.pdbx_description
1 polymer ?
#
loop_
_entity_poly.entity_id
_entity_poly.type
_entity_poly.pdbx_seq_one_letter_code
_entity_poly.pdbx_strand_id
1 'polypeptide(L)'
;MLALIFALANSIDPIGRLSVKNNKIVDELAQPAMLRGVGLSWHNWWSDFYTAEVVNWIKSTFHGTVTRAAIGCEQENGLFSNPDLAYNSLYAVVDASIAAGIKVIVDFQTFQIHTSEAKDFFTKVATKYKGRSNVIYEIFNEPESASWSQIKQYSIELINTIRAIDSSAFILVPTPNWDQYIEQAAADPIDAQNIAYTLHIYVATHPMSYLDNAKASLSKIPIFGSEIGAMSASGDGDLDVSKFNTWINFYEESKISYLAWGVQSKAESCSIVGTSGKLTDLTEWGKLFRDTITKYQ
;
A
#
# COMPACT_ATOMS: atom_id res chain seq x y z
N MET A 1 -0.71 47.25 -6.10
CA MET A 1 -0.01 45.98 -5.80
C MET A 1 -1.08 44.91 -5.65
N LEU A 2 -1.39 44.19 -6.74
CA LEU A 2 -2.38 43.11 -6.72
C LEU A 2 -1.68 41.87 -6.15
N ALA A 3 -2.09 41.40 -4.98
CA ALA A 3 -1.66 40.11 -4.46
C ALA A 3 -2.42 39.02 -5.23
N LEU A 4 -1.74 38.34 -6.16
CA LEU A 4 -2.22 37.09 -6.73
C LEU A 4 -2.15 36.03 -5.62
N ILE A 5 -3.30 35.70 -5.04
CA ILE A 5 -3.45 34.49 -4.23
C ILE A 5 -3.44 33.33 -5.23
N PHE A 6 -2.28 32.69 -5.40
CA PHE A 6 -2.23 31.36 -5.98
C PHE A 6 -2.90 30.42 -4.97
N ALA A 7 -4.21 30.20 -5.13
CA ALA A 7 -4.80 28.98 -4.64
C ALA A 7 -4.09 27.85 -5.39
N LEU A 8 -3.27 27.07 -4.68
CA LEU A 8 -2.82 25.77 -5.18
C LEU A 8 -4.10 25.03 -5.56
N ALA A 9 -4.33 24.87 -6.86
CA ALA A 9 -5.40 24.04 -7.36
C ALA A 9 -5.03 22.61 -6.96
N ASN A 10 -5.49 22.18 -5.78
CA ASN A 10 -5.45 20.77 -5.43
C ASN A 10 -6.21 20.05 -6.53
N SER A 11 -5.53 19.16 -7.26
CA SER A 11 -6.22 18.28 -8.18
C SER A 11 -7.29 17.52 -7.42
N ILE A 12 -8.50 17.48 -7.99
CA ILE A 12 -9.62 16.72 -7.42
C ILE A 12 -9.17 15.26 -7.30
N ASP A 13 -9.29 14.69 -6.12
CA ASP A 13 -9.19 13.24 -5.87
C ASP A 13 -10.44 12.59 -6.49
N PRO A 14 -10.36 11.99 -7.70
CA PRO A 14 -11.54 11.59 -8.45
C PRO A 14 -12.25 10.38 -7.83
N ILE A 15 -11.58 9.71 -6.89
CA ILE A 15 -12.09 8.54 -6.17
C ILE A 15 -12.77 8.97 -4.85
N GLY A 16 -12.37 10.12 -4.31
CA GLY A 16 -12.92 10.60 -3.03
C GLY A 16 -12.72 9.59 -1.89
N ARG A 17 -13.47 9.73 -0.80
CA ARG A 17 -13.24 8.88 0.38
C ARG A 17 -13.65 7.43 0.11
N LEU A 18 -12.72 6.50 0.32
CA LEU A 18 -13.00 5.07 0.26
C LEU A 18 -13.85 4.61 1.43
N SER A 19 -14.72 3.64 1.17
CA SER A 19 -15.47 2.91 2.19
C SER A 19 -15.64 1.44 1.83
N VAL A 20 -16.23 0.65 2.71
CA VAL A 20 -16.56 -0.75 2.43
C VAL A 20 -18.06 -0.96 2.45
N LYS A 21 -18.59 -1.60 1.39
CA LYS A 21 -19.98 -2.04 1.29
C LYS A 21 -20.02 -3.46 0.76
N ASN A 22 -20.75 -4.35 1.44
CA ASN A 22 -20.93 -5.75 1.02
C ASN A 22 -19.61 -6.44 0.67
N ASN A 23 -18.58 -6.29 1.51
CA ASN A 23 -17.24 -6.84 1.33
C ASN A 23 -16.50 -6.35 0.07
N LYS A 24 -16.89 -5.17 -0.46
CA LYS A 24 -16.21 -4.50 -1.56
C LYS A 24 -15.78 -3.09 -1.16
N ILE A 25 -14.61 -2.69 -1.64
CA ILE A 25 -14.10 -1.32 -1.51
C ILE A 25 -14.82 -0.46 -2.54
N VAL A 26 -15.37 0.66 -2.10
CA VAL A 26 -16.14 1.58 -2.95
C VAL A 26 -15.66 3.02 -2.80
N ASP A 27 -15.87 3.81 -3.84
CA ASP A 27 -15.58 5.24 -3.89
C ASP A 27 -16.64 6.08 -3.15
N GLU A 28 -16.49 7.39 -3.17
CA GLU A 28 -17.44 8.32 -2.53
C GLU A 28 -18.86 8.26 -3.12
N LEU A 29 -18.99 7.80 -4.37
CA LEU A 29 -20.26 7.59 -5.08
C LEU A 29 -20.80 6.16 -4.92
N ALA A 30 -20.20 5.38 -4.02
CA ALA A 30 -20.53 3.99 -3.74
C ALA A 30 -20.37 3.04 -4.95
N GLN A 31 -19.57 3.40 -5.95
CA GLN A 31 -19.17 2.52 -7.04
C GLN A 31 -17.93 1.71 -6.65
N PRO A 32 -17.73 0.50 -7.19
CA PRO A 32 -16.53 -0.29 -6.93
C PRO A 32 -15.26 0.52 -7.21
N ALA A 33 -14.43 0.74 -6.19
CA ALA A 33 -13.18 1.45 -6.32
C ALA A 33 -12.04 0.46 -6.50
N MET A 34 -11.23 0.69 -7.54
CA MET A 34 -10.06 -0.14 -7.83
C MET A 34 -8.84 0.74 -8.08
N LEU A 35 -7.89 0.65 -7.15
CA LEU A 35 -6.63 1.36 -7.20
C LEU A 35 -5.55 0.48 -7.82
N ARG A 36 -4.72 1.09 -8.66
CA ARG A 36 -3.56 0.44 -9.29
C ARG A 36 -2.37 1.34 -9.12
N GLY A 37 -1.25 0.80 -8.66
CA GLY A 37 -0.16 1.66 -8.26
C GLY A 37 1.19 0.99 -8.11
N VAL A 38 2.15 1.78 -7.68
CA VAL A 38 3.50 1.35 -7.43
C VAL A 38 3.90 1.81 -6.04
N GLY A 39 4.41 0.90 -5.22
CA GLY A 39 4.94 1.19 -3.89
C GLY A 39 6.40 1.62 -3.94
N LEU A 40 6.78 2.53 -3.04
CA LEU A 40 8.18 2.86 -2.77
C LEU A 40 8.77 1.78 -1.86
N SER A 41 10.05 1.44 -2.06
CA SER A 41 10.76 0.56 -1.13
C SER A 41 11.05 1.24 0.21
N TRP A 42 11.63 0.52 1.16
CA TRP A 42 11.93 0.97 2.52
C TRP A 42 12.64 2.33 2.55
N HIS A 43 12.01 3.32 3.20
CA HIS A 43 12.51 4.70 3.20
C HIS A 43 13.96 4.81 3.73
N ASN A 44 14.33 4.00 4.72
CA ASN A 44 15.63 4.07 5.38
C ASN A 44 16.78 3.58 4.48
N TRP A 45 16.48 2.89 3.39
CA TRP A 45 17.46 2.48 2.36
C TRP A 45 17.33 3.29 1.06
N TRP A 46 16.12 3.77 0.75
CA TRP A 46 15.78 4.34 -0.56
C TRP A 46 15.11 5.73 -0.46
N SER A 47 15.43 6.50 0.58
CA SER A 47 14.85 7.83 0.83
C SER A 47 15.00 8.83 -0.33
N ASP A 48 16.01 8.67 -1.19
CA ASP A 48 16.18 9.49 -2.40
C ASP A 48 14.99 9.39 -3.38
N PHE A 49 14.21 8.30 -3.32
CA PHE A 49 12.99 8.14 -4.11
C PHE A 49 11.74 8.74 -3.44
N TYR A 50 11.81 9.19 -2.18
CA TYR A 50 10.66 9.74 -1.44
C TYR A 50 10.45 11.22 -1.79
N THR A 51 10.10 11.48 -3.05
CA THR A 51 9.99 12.83 -3.60
C THR A 51 8.72 13.05 -4.41
N ALA A 52 8.32 14.31 -4.56
CA ALA A 52 7.20 14.68 -5.43
C ALA A 52 7.44 14.33 -6.90
N GLU A 53 8.69 14.31 -7.37
CA GLU A 53 9.03 13.90 -8.73
C GLU A 53 8.64 12.43 -8.97
N VAL A 54 9.01 11.54 -8.03
CA VAL A 54 8.68 10.11 -8.11
C VAL A 54 7.17 9.89 -8.04
N VAL A 55 6.46 10.59 -7.16
CA VAL A 55 4.99 10.49 -7.09
C VAL A 55 4.33 10.91 -8.40
N ASN A 56 4.78 12.02 -9.00
CA ASN A 56 4.27 12.47 -10.30
C ASN A 56 4.63 11.51 -11.43
N TRP A 57 5.83 10.92 -11.38
CA TRP A 57 6.25 9.89 -12.33
C TRP A 57 5.41 8.62 -12.22
N ILE A 58 5.08 8.14 -11.02
CA ILE A 58 4.14 7.02 -10.83
C ILE A 58 2.80 7.35 -11.49
N LYS A 59 2.27 8.56 -11.23
CA LYS A 59 1.02 9.01 -11.84
C LYS A 59 1.10 9.13 -13.36
N SER A 60 2.19 9.63 -13.94
CA SER A 60 2.25 9.89 -15.38
C SER A 60 2.72 8.69 -16.21
N THR A 61 3.63 7.88 -15.67
CA THR A 61 4.29 6.79 -16.41
C THR A 61 3.58 5.47 -16.21
N PHE A 62 3.13 5.16 -15.00
CA PHE A 62 2.35 3.96 -14.70
C PHE A 62 0.86 4.21 -14.71
N HIS A 63 0.46 5.48 -14.88
CA HIS A 63 -0.91 5.92 -14.67
C HIS A 63 -1.45 5.65 -13.26
N GLY A 64 -0.58 5.49 -12.25
CA GLY A 64 -0.97 5.03 -10.92
C GLY A 64 -2.02 5.94 -10.26
N THR A 65 -3.05 5.33 -9.65
CA THR A 65 -4.06 6.00 -8.82
C THR A 65 -3.77 5.90 -7.32
N VAL A 66 -2.74 5.14 -6.96
CA VAL A 66 -2.23 4.99 -5.59
C VAL A 66 -0.71 4.80 -5.60
N THR A 67 -0.05 5.24 -4.53
CA THR A 67 1.32 4.82 -4.20
C THR A 67 1.38 4.40 -2.72
N ARG A 68 2.50 3.82 -2.28
CA ARG A 68 2.71 3.32 -0.92
C ARG A 68 4.04 3.84 -0.38
N ALA A 69 4.01 4.43 0.80
CA ALA A 69 5.19 4.92 1.51
C ALA A 69 5.55 3.92 2.63
N ALA A 70 6.53 3.06 2.36
CA ALA A 70 7.02 2.01 3.25
C ALA A 70 7.96 2.57 4.33
N ILE A 71 7.40 2.90 5.51
CA ILE A 71 8.17 3.49 6.61
C ILE A 71 8.79 2.39 7.47
N GLY A 72 9.96 1.90 7.05
CA GLY A 72 10.77 0.92 7.77
C GLY A 72 10.98 1.27 9.24
N CYS A 73 10.63 0.37 10.15
CA CYS A 73 10.65 0.65 11.59
C CYS A 73 11.98 0.30 12.27
N GLU A 74 12.40 -0.96 12.14
CA GLU A 74 13.40 -1.60 13.01
C GLU A 74 14.84 -1.46 12.50
N GLN A 75 15.02 -1.35 11.19
CA GLN A 75 16.34 -1.35 10.54
C GLN A 75 17.09 -0.04 10.78
N GLU A 76 18.40 -0.01 10.49
CA GLU A 76 19.21 1.20 10.57
C GLU A 76 18.58 2.34 9.76
N ASN A 77 18.56 3.54 10.35
CA ASN A 77 17.87 4.72 9.83
C ASN A 77 16.34 4.59 9.70
N GLY A 78 15.75 3.51 10.21
CA GLY A 78 14.31 3.33 10.32
C GLY A 78 13.67 4.24 11.38
N LEU A 79 12.35 4.23 11.47
CA LEU A 79 11.54 5.09 12.34
C LEU A 79 12.02 5.10 13.80
N PHE A 80 12.46 3.96 14.34
CA PHE A 80 12.86 3.86 15.74
C PHE A 80 14.22 4.48 16.03
N SER A 81 15.12 4.50 15.04
CA SER A 81 16.48 5.03 15.18
C SER A 81 16.65 6.43 14.60
N ASN A 82 15.87 6.78 13.57
CA ASN A 82 15.92 8.07 12.88
C ASN A 82 14.50 8.55 12.50
N PRO A 83 13.69 8.98 13.50
CA PRO A 83 12.31 9.39 13.25
C PRO A 83 12.20 10.62 12.34
N ASP A 84 13.21 11.50 12.33
CA ASP A 84 13.20 12.68 11.46
C ASP A 84 13.27 12.29 9.98
N LEU A 85 14.16 11.36 9.60
CA LEU A 85 14.21 10.84 8.24
C LEU A 85 12.89 10.15 7.86
N ALA A 86 12.32 9.36 8.76
CA ALA A 86 11.06 8.65 8.55
C ALA A 86 9.90 9.60 8.30
N TYR A 87 9.69 10.60 9.16
CA TYR A 87 8.59 11.55 9.01
C TYR A 87 8.80 12.48 7.82
N ASN A 88 10.04 12.93 7.54
CA ASN A 88 10.31 13.79 6.38
C ASN A 88 10.04 13.04 5.07
N SER A 89 10.51 11.80 4.96
CA SER A 89 10.25 10.93 3.80
C SER A 89 8.75 10.68 3.62
N LEU A 90 8.06 10.29 4.70
CA LEU A 90 6.61 10.06 4.68
C LEU A 90 5.84 11.29 4.21
N TYR A 91 6.09 12.45 4.81
CA TYR A 91 5.33 13.66 4.51
C TYR A 91 5.59 14.17 3.09
N ALA A 92 6.82 14.03 2.58
CA ALA A 92 7.13 14.37 1.21
C ALA A 92 6.26 13.59 0.21
N VAL A 93 6.09 12.28 0.43
CA VAL A 93 5.26 11.43 -0.43
C VAL A 93 3.77 11.70 -0.22
N VAL A 94 3.29 11.78 1.03
CA VAL A 94 1.86 12.00 1.30
C VAL A 94 1.40 13.36 0.79
N ASP A 95 2.17 14.43 1.02
CA ASP A 95 1.85 15.78 0.54
C ASP A 95 1.86 15.82 -0.99
N ALA A 96 2.83 15.15 -1.63
CA ALA A 96 2.89 15.04 -3.08
C ALA A 96 1.71 14.25 -3.67
N SER A 97 1.29 13.15 -3.04
CA SER A 97 0.15 12.36 -3.49
C SER A 97 -1.17 13.13 -3.38
N ILE A 98 -1.35 13.92 -2.32
CA ILE A 98 -2.48 14.83 -2.18
C ILE A 98 -2.46 15.89 -3.30
N ALA A 99 -1.31 16.53 -3.53
CA ALA A 99 -1.15 17.54 -4.57
C ALA A 99 -1.37 16.97 -5.98
N ALA A 100 -0.98 15.72 -6.20
CA ALA A 100 -1.17 14.98 -7.45
C ALA A 100 -2.57 14.34 -7.57
N GLY A 101 -3.39 14.34 -6.51
CA GLY A 101 -4.77 13.83 -6.56
C GLY A 101 -4.86 12.32 -6.65
N ILE A 102 -3.83 11.60 -6.18
CA ILE A 102 -3.83 10.14 -6.10
C ILE A 102 -3.88 9.69 -4.63
N LYS A 103 -4.20 8.41 -4.39
CA LYS A 103 -4.14 7.82 -3.06
C LYS A 103 -2.71 7.59 -2.61
N VAL A 104 -2.51 7.52 -1.30
CA VAL A 104 -1.24 7.12 -0.68
C VAL A 104 -1.52 6.20 0.50
N ILE A 105 -0.82 5.08 0.52
CA ILE A 105 -0.79 4.16 1.66
C ILE A 105 0.35 4.59 2.56
N VAL A 106 0.03 4.93 3.81
CA VAL A 106 0.98 5.12 4.89
C VAL A 106 1.19 3.76 5.53
N ASP A 107 2.35 3.17 5.28
CA ASP A 107 2.67 1.82 5.76
C ASP A 107 3.65 1.86 6.92
N PHE A 108 3.25 1.24 8.04
CA PHE A 108 4.10 0.94 9.17
C PHE A 108 4.87 -0.37 8.88
N GLN A 109 5.99 -0.21 8.16
CA GLN A 109 6.77 -1.30 7.60
C GLN A 109 7.62 -2.00 8.68
N THR A 110 7.10 -3.09 9.22
CA THR A 110 7.72 -3.96 10.23
C THR A 110 7.29 -5.41 10.01
N PHE A 111 7.99 -6.36 10.65
CA PHE A 111 7.62 -7.78 10.71
C PHE A 111 7.08 -8.23 12.07
N GLN A 112 7.25 -7.39 13.10
CA GLN A 112 6.87 -7.67 14.48
C GLN A 112 5.85 -6.64 15.00
N ILE A 113 5.08 -7.05 16.00
CA ILE A 113 4.11 -6.19 16.68
C ILE A 113 4.83 -5.15 17.55
N HIS A 114 4.59 -3.87 17.28
CA HIS A 114 5.09 -2.72 18.05
C HIS A 114 3.95 -1.78 18.43
N THR A 115 3.06 -2.22 19.34
CA THR A 115 1.79 -1.54 19.62
C THR A 115 1.95 -0.10 20.09
N SER A 116 2.93 0.19 20.96
CA SER A 116 3.08 1.55 21.50
C SER A 116 3.58 2.51 20.42
N GLU A 117 4.61 2.09 19.70
CA GLU A 117 5.28 2.84 18.65
C GLU A 117 4.32 3.09 17.47
N ALA A 118 3.54 2.08 17.10
CA ALA A 118 2.52 2.24 16.07
C ALA A 118 1.41 3.20 16.49
N LYS A 119 0.96 3.18 17.76
CA LYS A 119 -0.01 4.17 18.27
C LYS A 119 0.54 5.58 18.20
N ASP A 120 1.78 5.79 18.58
CA ASP A 120 2.43 7.10 18.52
C ASP A 120 2.57 7.60 17.07
N PHE A 121 3.04 6.71 16.19
CA PHE A 121 3.16 6.98 14.75
C PHE A 121 1.81 7.35 14.13
N PHE A 122 0.79 6.51 14.28
CA PHE A 122 -0.52 6.74 13.68
C PHE A 122 -1.26 7.91 14.32
N THR A 123 -1.07 8.19 15.62
CA THR A 123 -1.60 9.40 16.25
C THR A 123 -1.05 10.65 15.57
N LYS A 124 0.27 10.69 15.33
CA LYS A 124 0.92 11.84 14.69
C LYS A 124 0.48 12.00 13.23
N VAL A 125 0.49 10.91 12.45
CA VAL A 125 0.13 10.95 11.03
C VAL A 125 -1.36 11.24 10.84
N ALA A 126 -2.26 10.57 11.58
CA ALA A 126 -3.69 10.81 11.49
C ALA A 126 -4.07 12.23 11.93
N THR A 127 -3.38 12.81 12.92
CA THR A 127 -3.60 14.21 13.32
C THR A 127 -3.25 15.17 12.19
N LYS A 128 -2.12 14.96 11.51
CA LYS A 128 -1.67 15.82 10.40
C LYS A 128 -2.58 15.71 9.17
N TYR A 129 -3.06 14.51 8.85
CA TYR A 129 -3.81 14.23 7.62
C TYR A 129 -5.30 13.96 7.82
N LYS A 130 -5.85 14.26 9.00
CA LYS A 130 -7.27 14.12 9.29
C LYS A 130 -8.13 14.73 8.18
N GLY A 131 -9.11 13.97 7.70
CA GLY A 131 -10.05 14.45 6.69
C GLY A 131 -9.55 14.39 5.24
N ARG A 132 -8.28 14.02 5.00
CA ARG A 132 -7.75 13.80 3.64
C ARG A 132 -8.20 12.45 3.11
N SER A 133 -9.01 12.44 2.05
CA SER A 133 -9.51 11.20 1.40
C SER A 133 -8.42 10.42 0.68
N ASN A 134 -7.27 11.05 0.41
CA ASN A 134 -6.12 10.41 -0.25
C ASN A 134 -5.42 9.38 0.64
N VAL A 135 -5.49 9.55 1.97
CA VAL A 135 -4.66 8.79 2.91
C VAL A 135 -5.33 7.49 3.34
N ILE A 136 -4.61 6.39 3.14
CA ILE A 136 -4.95 5.03 3.57
C ILE A 136 -3.91 4.62 4.61
N TYR A 137 -4.32 4.01 5.72
CA TYR A 137 -3.40 3.59 6.78
C TYR A 137 -3.21 2.07 6.74
N GLU A 138 -2.01 1.60 6.43
CA GLU A 138 -1.63 0.19 6.55
C GLU A 138 -0.89 0.00 7.88
N ILE A 139 -1.60 -0.61 8.83
CA ILE A 139 -1.23 -0.50 10.25
C ILE A 139 -0.04 -1.36 10.68
N PHE A 140 0.33 -2.31 9.83
CA PHE A 140 1.43 -3.23 9.99
C PHE A 140 1.60 -3.99 8.67
N ASN A 141 2.77 -3.87 8.05
CA ASN A 141 3.11 -4.49 6.77
C ASN A 141 2.94 -6.02 6.75
N GLU A 142 3.79 -6.79 7.44
CA GLU A 142 3.83 -8.25 7.23
C GLU A 142 4.11 -8.99 8.54
N PRO A 143 3.07 -9.45 9.25
CA PRO A 143 3.24 -10.28 10.42
C PRO A 143 3.94 -11.61 10.06
N GLU A 144 5.18 -11.78 10.52
CA GLU A 144 5.96 -12.99 10.23
C GLU A 144 5.51 -14.16 11.12
N SER A 145 5.41 -13.92 12.43
CA SER A 145 5.20 -15.00 13.42
C SER A 145 3.92 -14.84 14.25
N ALA A 146 3.26 -13.69 14.20
CA ALA A 146 2.07 -13.41 14.99
C ALA A 146 0.86 -14.21 14.48
N SER A 147 0.11 -14.82 15.41
CA SER A 147 -1.16 -15.48 15.09
C SER A 147 -2.25 -14.48 14.71
N TRP A 148 -3.30 -14.95 14.01
CA TRP A 148 -4.45 -14.10 13.67
C TRP A 148 -5.06 -13.43 14.91
N SER A 149 -5.16 -14.13 16.04
CA SER A 149 -5.71 -13.55 17.27
C SER A 149 -4.89 -12.37 17.80
N GLN A 150 -3.55 -12.46 17.76
CA GLN A 150 -2.66 -11.37 18.17
C GLN A 150 -2.75 -10.18 17.19
N ILE A 151 -2.75 -10.46 15.88
CA ILE A 151 -2.90 -9.43 14.85
C ILE A 151 -4.26 -8.73 14.99
N LYS A 152 -5.34 -9.48 15.21
CA LYS A 152 -6.69 -8.97 15.42
C LYS A 152 -6.74 -8.02 16.62
N GLN A 153 -6.16 -8.40 17.75
CA GLN A 153 -6.11 -7.56 18.95
C GLN A 153 -5.33 -6.25 18.69
N TYR A 154 -4.11 -6.37 18.14
CA TYR A 154 -3.29 -5.22 17.74
C TYR A 154 -4.05 -4.27 16.80
N SER A 155 -4.74 -4.84 15.81
CA SER A 155 -5.46 -4.09 14.80
C SER A 155 -6.64 -3.31 15.38
N ILE A 156 -7.40 -3.91 16.30
CA ILE A 156 -8.50 -3.22 16.99
C ILE A 156 -7.96 -2.01 17.77
N GLU A 157 -6.82 -2.13 18.45
CA GLU A 157 -6.22 -1.03 19.20
C GLU A 157 -5.79 0.14 18.28
N LEU A 158 -5.19 -0.16 17.12
CA LEU A 158 -4.78 0.87 16.17
C LEU A 158 -5.95 1.48 15.40
N ILE A 159 -6.96 0.68 15.03
CA ILE A 159 -8.21 1.17 14.46
C ILE A 159 -8.84 2.20 15.40
N ASN A 160 -8.95 1.89 16.69
CA ASN A 160 -9.51 2.81 17.67
C ASN A 160 -8.65 4.07 17.83
N THR A 161 -7.32 3.93 17.84
CA THR A 161 -6.38 5.06 17.93
C THR A 161 -6.53 6.01 16.75
N ILE A 162 -6.55 5.50 15.52
CA ILE A 162 -6.73 6.31 14.31
C ILE A 162 -8.14 6.95 14.30
N ARG A 163 -9.17 6.19 14.65
CA ARG A 163 -10.56 6.66 14.59
C ARG A 163 -10.95 7.68 15.65
N ALA A 164 -10.24 7.72 16.78
CA ALA A 164 -10.37 8.81 17.74
C ALA A 164 -10.03 10.17 17.09
N ILE A 165 -9.24 10.16 16.01
CA ILE A 165 -8.79 11.35 15.28
C ILE A 165 -9.58 11.52 13.96
N ASP A 166 -9.60 10.51 13.10
CA ASP A 166 -10.39 10.46 11.86
C ASP A 166 -11.33 9.25 11.89
N SER A 167 -12.58 9.50 12.31
CA SER A 167 -13.62 8.47 12.45
C SER A 167 -13.97 7.75 11.14
N SER A 168 -13.56 8.33 10.00
CA SER A 168 -13.84 7.84 8.65
C SER A 168 -12.58 7.37 7.92
N ALA A 169 -11.47 7.17 8.63
CA ALA A 169 -10.23 6.65 8.07
C ALA A 169 -10.43 5.28 7.40
N PHE A 170 -9.81 5.10 6.24
CA PHE A 170 -9.73 3.80 5.57
C PHE A 170 -8.44 3.10 6.01
N ILE A 171 -8.57 1.89 6.54
CA ILE A 171 -7.47 1.19 7.22
C ILE A 171 -7.26 -0.19 6.59
N LEU A 172 -6.03 -0.49 6.21
CA LEU A 172 -5.61 -1.81 5.77
C LEU A 172 -5.08 -2.60 6.97
N VAL A 173 -5.55 -3.83 7.13
CA VAL A 173 -5.25 -4.74 8.25
C VAL A 173 -4.49 -5.96 7.72
N PRO A 174 -3.35 -6.32 8.30
CA PRO A 174 -2.59 -7.48 7.85
C PRO A 174 -3.21 -8.81 8.23
N THR A 175 -2.68 -9.86 7.61
CA THR A 175 -2.99 -11.26 7.94
C THR A 175 -1.72 -12.05 8.27
N PRO A 176 -1.83 -13.21 8.93
CA PRO A 176 -0.63 -13.94 9.36
C PRO A 176 0.26 -14.37 8.19
N ASN A 177 1.53 -14.62 8.52
CA ASN A 177 2.54 -15.19 7.63
C ASN A 177 2.74 -14.31 6.40
N TRP A 178 3.24 -13.09 6.57
CA TRP A 178 3.45 -12.10 5.50
C TRP A 178 2.20 -11.89 4.64
N ASP A 179 1.06 -11.65 5.30
CA ASP A 179 -0.23 -11.42 4.66
C ASP A 179 -0.74 -12.55 3.76
N GLN A 180 -0.31 -13.79 3.97
CA GLN A 180 -0.72 -14.91 3.11
C GLN A 180 -2.01 -15.60 3.58
N TYR A 181 -2.31 -15.60 4.89
CA TYR A 181 -3.38 -16.43 5.46
C TYR A 181 -4.70 -15.67 5.60
N ILE A 182 -5.18 -15.15 4.45
CA ILE A 182 -6.40 -14.35 4.33
C ILE A 182 -7.65 -15.10 4.82
N GLU A 183 -7.67 -16.43 4.69
CA GLU A 183 -8.77 -17.27 5.13
C GLU A 183 -8.98 -17.26 6.65
N GLN A 184 -7.93 -16.99 7.44
CA GLN A 184 -8.03 -16.89 8.89
C GLN A 184 -8.79 -15.62 9.30
N ALA A 185 -8.47 -14.49 8.65
CA ALA A 185 -9.21 -13.24 8.84
C ALA A 185 -10.66 -13.38 8.32
N ALA A 186 -10.88 -14.09 7.23
CA ALA A 186 -12.22 -14.34 6.69
C ALA A 186 -13.08 -15.23 7.61
N ALA A 187 -12.45 -16.12 8.40
CA ALA A 187 -13.14 -16.99 9.35
C ALA A 187 -13.53 -16.25 10.64
N ASP A 188 -12.72 -15.28 11.08
CA ASP A 188 -12.96 -14.50 12.29
C ASP A 188 -12.66 -13.00 12.06
N PRO A 189 -13.47 -12.29 11.25
CA PRO A 189 -13.18 -10.90 10.87
C PRO A 189 -13.27 -9.93 12.05
N ILE A 190 -12.59 -8.79 11.94
CA ILE A 190 -12.76 -7.64 12.82
C ILE A 190 -14.10 -6.96 12.48
N ASP A 191 -14.93 -6.75 13.52
CA ASP A 191 -16.15 -5.95 13.41
C ASP A 191 -15.82 -4.44 13.40
N ALA A 192 -15.44 -3.94 12.23
CA ALA A 192 -15.12 -2.55 11.99
C ALA A 192 -15.51 -2.16 10.56
N GLN A 193 -16.05 -0.96 10.39
CA GLN A 193 -16.36 -0.41 9.06
C GLN A 193 -15.09 0.07 8.35
N ASN A 194 -15.09 0.30 7.03
CA ASN A 194 -14.00 0.94 6.29
C ASN A 194 -12.59 0.36 6.55
N ILE A 195 -12.52 -0.97 6.75
CA ILE A 195 -11.26 -1.71 6.77
C ILE A 195 -11.18 -2.66 5.59
N ALA A 196 -9.99 -2.90 5.07
CA ALA A 196 -9.71 -3.99 4.15
C ALA A 196 -8.52 -4.82 4.64
N TYR A 197 -8.45 -6.08 4.22
CA TYR A 197 -7.39 -6.98 4.63
C TYR A 197 -6.34 -7.08 3.54
N THR A 198 -5.07 -6.93 3.91
CA THR A 198 -3.97 -6.99 2.96
C THR A 198 -3.68 -8.44 2.55
N LEU A 199 -3.24 -8.59 1.30
CA LEU A 199 -2.74 -9.84 0.73
C LEU A 199 -1.50 -9.51 -0.09
N HIS A 200 -0.34 -9.94 0.40
CA HIS A 200 0.90 -9.81 -0.36
C HIS A 200 1.08 -11.04 -1.24
N ILE A 201 1.71 -10.92 -2.41
CA ILE A 201 1.97 -12.11 -3.23
C ILE A 201 3.23 -11.96 -4.09
N TYR A 202 4.17 -12.90 -3.94
CA TYR A 202 5.30 -13.08 -4.84
C TYR A 202 5.11 -14.38 -5.61
N VAL A 203 4.63 -14.24 -6.84
CA VAL A 203 3.97 -15.33 -7.55
C VAL A 203 4.92 -16.47 -7.90
N ALA A 204 6.23 -16.23 -8.06
CA ALA A 204 7.18 -17.32 -8.34
C ALA A 204 7.43 -18.20 -7.10
N THR A 205 7.11 -17.73 -5.88
CA THR A 205 7.23 -18.52 -4.64
C THR A 205 5.88 -19.07 -4.18
N HIS A 206 4.85 -18.23 -4.12
CA HIS A 206 3.63 -18.56 -3.41
C HIS A 206 2.71 -19.49 -4.20
N PRO A 207 2.18 -20.58 -3.61
CA PRO A 207 1.38 -21.56 -4.33
C PRO A 207 0.01 -21.01 -4.77
N MET A 208 -0.59 -21.61 -5.81
CA MET A 208 -1.91 -21.20 -6.30
C MET A 208 -3.03 -21.44 -5.29
N SER A 209 -2.83 -22.25 -4.26
CA SER A 209 -3.80 -22.41 -3.17
C SER A 209 -4.09 -21.09 -2.43
N TYR A 210 -3.16 -20.13 -2.42
CA TYR A 210 -3.42 -18.80 -1.85
C TYR A 210 -4.43 -18.01 -2.70
N LEU A 211 -4.43 -18.20 -4.02
CA LEU A 211 -5.45 -17.63 -4.90
C LEU A 211 -6.83 -18.22 -4.59
N ASP A 212 -6.89 -19.53 -4.37
CA ASP A 212 -8.14 -20.22 -4.03
C ASP A 212 -8.69 -19.76 -2.67
N ASN A 213 -7.82 -19.58 -1.67
CA ASN A 213 -8.18 -19.01 -0.37
C ASN A 213 -8.69 -17.56 -0.50
N ALA A 214 -8.05 -16.73 -1.33
CA ALA A 214 -8.49 -15.36 -1.59
C ALA A 214 -9.88 -15.33 -2.25
N LYS A 215 -10.11 -16.16 -3.28
CA LYS A 215 -11.42 -16.31 -3.93
C LYS A 215 -12.52 -16.72 -2.94
N ALA A 216 -12.24 -17.70 -2.08
CA ALA A 216 -13.19 -18.16 -1.06
C ALA A 216 -13.50 -17.08 -0.01
N SER A 217 -12.57 -16.17 0.24
CA SER A 217 -12.67 -15.12 1.27
C SER A 217 -13.43 -13.87 0.80
N LEU A 218 -13.55 -13.63 -0.51
CA LEU A 218 -14.21 -12.45 -1.10
C LEU A 218 -15.66 -12.24 -0.68
N SER A 219 -16.37 -13.32 -0.32
CA SER A 219 -17.76 -13.22 0.16
C SER A 219 -17.87 -12.79 1.63
N LYS A 220 -16.75 -12.77 2.36
CA LYS A 220 -16.70 -12.55 3.81
C LYS A 220 -15.97 -11.27 4.21
N ILE A 221 -14.91 -10.91 3.47
CA ILE A 221 -14.08 -9.75 3.76
C ILE A 221 -13.61 -9.02 2.49
N PRO A 222 -13.44 -7.69 2.55
CA PRO A 222 -12.76 -6.91 1.51
C PRO A 222 -11.24 -7.16 1.51
N ILE A 223 -10.65 -7.38 0.34
CA ILE A 223 -9.23 -7.67 0.15
C ILE A 223 -8.54 -6.52 -0.60
N PHE A 224 -7.30 -6.21 -0.23
CA PHE A 224 -6.44 -5.21 -0.87
C PHE A 224 -5.03 -5.81 -1.11
N GLY A 225 -4.55 -5.84 -2.35
CA GLY A 225 -3.20 -6.30 -2.67
C GLY A 225 -2.15 -5.20 -2.49
N SER A 226 -1.80 -4.85 -1.26
CA SER A 226 -0.87 -3.74 -0.96
C SER A 226 0.55 -3.97 -1.50
N GLU A 227 0.90 -5.23 -1.79
CA GLU A 227 2.19 -5.62 -2.34
C GLU A 227 2.09 -6.84 -3.28
N ILE A 228 2.62 -6.74 -4.50
CA ILE A 228 2.75 -7.87 -5.44
C ILE A 228 4.10 -7.84 -6.17
N GLY A 229 4.67 -9.02 -6.40
CA GLY A 229 5.85 -9.25 -7.22
C GLY A 229 5.67 -10.43 -8.19
N ALA A 230 6.20 -10.30 -9.40
CA ALA A 230 6.24 -11.40 -10.38
C ALA A 230 7.37 -12.41 -10.11
N MET A 231 8.34 -12.03 -9.28
CA MET A 231 9.52 -12.82 -8.90
C MET A 231 9.28 -13.63 -7.62
N SER A 232 10.35 -14.20 -7.07
CA SER A 232 10.30 -14.94 -5.81
C SER A 232 10.16 -14.00 -4.61
N ALA A 233 9.72 -14.54 -3.46
CA ALA A 233 9.54 -13.80 -2.22
C ALA A 233 10.82 -13.20 -1.63
N SER A 234 12.00 -13.57 -2.15
CA SER A 234 13.25 -12.87 -1.80
C SER A 234 13.38 -11.50 -2.48
N GLY A 235 12.45 -11.14 -3.37
CA GLY A 235 12.54 -9.97 -4.23
C GLY A 235 13.41 -10.18 -5.48
N ASP A 236 13.87 -11.40 -5.74
CA ASP A 236 14.83 -11.68 -6.81
C ASP A 236 14.50 -12.97 -7.57
N GLY A 237 15.25 -13.22 -8.65
CA GLY A 237 15.07 -14.37 -9.54
C GLY A 237 14.11 -14.10 -10.70
N ASP A 238 13.84 -15.13 -11.49
CA ASP A 238 13.06 -15.00 -12.72
C ASP A 238 11.62 -14.53 -12.46
N LEU A 239 11.07 -13.76 -13.40
CA LEU A 239 9.67 -13.35 -13.37
C LEU A 239 8.77 -14.48 -13.87
N ASP A 240 7.85 -14.98 -13.04
CA ASP A 240 6.79 -15.88 -13.47
C ASP A 240 5.60 -15.07 -14.02
N VAL A 241 5.77 -14.60 -15.26
CA VAL A 241 4.79 -13.75 -15.96
C VAL A 241 3.43 -14.45 -16.14
N SER A 242 3.43 -15.78 -16.33
CA SER A 242 2.19 -16.55 -16.49
C SER A 242 1.34 -16.54 -15.22
N LYS A 243 1.97 -16.83 -14.08
CA LYS A 243 1.30 -16.84 -12.79
C LYS A 243 0.97 -15.43 -12.32
N PHE A 244 1.83 -14.46 -12.59
CA PHE A 244 1.54 -13.03 -12.41
C PHE A 244 0.25 -12.62 -13.13
N ASN A 245 0.12 -12.93 -14.42
CA ASN A 245 -1.09 -12.62 -15.19
C ASN A 245 -2.35 -13.31 -14.62
N THR A 246 -2.21 -14.52 -14.07
CA THR A 246 -3.32 -15.22 -13.41
C THR A 246 -3.81 -14.45 -12.18
N TRP A 247 -2.90 -13.95 -11.35
CA TRP A 247 -3.22 -13.11 -10.19
C TRP A 247 -3.81 -11.76 -10.58
N ILE A 248 -3.24 -11.08 -11.58
CA ILE A 248 -3.76 -9.81 -12.08
C ILE A 248 -5.18 -9.98 -12.63
N ASN A 249 -5.46 -11.00 -13.43
CA ASN A 249 -6.81 -11.26 -13.93
C ASN A 249 -7.82 -11.44 -12.79
N PHE A 250 -7.44 -12.18 -11.74
CA PHE A 250 -8.28 -12.34 -10.55
C PHE A 250 -8.56 -10.99 -9.86
N TYR A 251 -7.53 -10.15 -9.66
CA TYR A 251 -7.70 -8.84 -9.05
C TYR A 251 -8.60 -7.92 -9.89
N GLU A 252 -8.45 -7.93 -11.20
CA GLU A 252 -9.24 -7.14 -12.16
C GLU A 252 -10.71 -7.55 -12.24
N GLU A 253 -10.96 -8.87 -12.28
CA GLU A 253 -12.32 -9.44 -12.27
C GLU A 253 -13.01 -9.19 -10.92
N SER A 254 -12.26 -9.29 -9.82
CA SER A 254 -12.80 -9.18 -8.46
C SER A 254 -12.85 -7.74 -7.93
N LYS A 255 -12.31 -6.77 -8.67
CA LYS A 255 -12.15 -5.36 -8.25
C LYS A 255 -11.32 -5.22 -6.96
N ILE A 256 -10.22 -5.96 -6.88
CA ILE A 256 -9.23 -5.87 -5.81
C ILE A 256 -8.16 -4.87 -6.24
N SER A 257 -7.90 -3.86 -5.41
CA SER A 257 -6.81 -2.90 -5.65
C SER A 257 -5.45 -3.57 -5.49
N TYR A 258 -4.44 -3.14 -6.26
CA TYR A 258 -3.10 -3.74 -6.18
C TYR A 258 -1.93 -2.80 -6.48
N LEU A 259 -0.77 -3.05 -5.88
CA LEU A 259 0.47 -2.29 -6.12
C LEU A 259 1.72 -3.17 -6.29
N ALA A 260 2.59 -2.80 -7.23
CA ALA A 260 3.90 -3.43 -7.35
C ALA A 260 4.86 -3.00 -6.24
N TRP A 261 5.69 -3.95 -5.79
CA TRP A 261 6.91 -3.70 -5.04
C TRP A 261 8.14 -3.77 -5.95
N GLY A 262 9.09 -2.82 -5.96
CA GLY A 262 9.03 -1.49 -5.35
C GLY A 262 9.99 -0.50 -6.04
N VAL A 263 9.76 0.81 -5.85
CA VAL A 263 10.67 1.85 -6.37
C VAL A 263 11.95 1.87 -5.54
N GLN A 264 13.00 1.32 -6.15
CA GLN A 264 14.38 1.25 -5.67
C GLN A 264 15.28 0.91 -6.87
N SER A 265 16.60 1.01 -6.70
CA SER A 265 17.58 0.72 -7.76
C SER A 265 18.62 -0.34 -7.37
N LYS A 266 18.25 -1.28 -6.50
CA LYS A 266 19.08 -2.46 -6.19
C LYS A 266 19.18 -3.37 -7.41
N ALA A 267 20.31 -4.05 -7.59
CA ALA A 267 20.46 -5.10 -8.60
C ALA A 267 19.72 -6.38 -8.18
N GLU A 268 18.39 -6.37 -8.29
CA GLU A 268 17.49 -7.50 -8.03
C GLU A 268 16.17 -7.32 -8.82
N SER A 269 15.45 -8.41 -9.06
CA SER A 269 14.28 -8.40 -9.95
C SER A 269 13.13 -7.48 -9.50
N CYS A 270 12.89 -7.30 -8.20
CA CYS A 270 11.78 -6.47 -7.71
C CYS A 270 12.04 -4.96 -7.78
N SER A 271 13.27 -4.52 -8.08
CA SER A 271 13.54 -3.11 -8.34
C SER A 271 12.81 -2.65 -9.59
N ILE A 272 12.03 -1.57 -9.48
CA ILE A 272 11.35 -0.97 -10.64
C ILE A 272 12.31 -0.10 -11.48
N VAL A 273 13.30 0.51 -10.83
CA VAL A 273 14.29 1.37 -11.45
C VAL A 273 15.61 0.60 -11.58
N GLY A 274 16.28 0.72 -12.72
CA GLY A 274 17.58 0.11 -12.96
C GLY A 274 18.66 0.70 -12.06
N THR A 275 19.83 0.05 -12.01
CA THR A 275 20.95 0.43 -11.13
C THR A 275 21.52 1.81 -11.41
N SER A 276 21.16 2.44 -12.54
CA SER A 276 21.47 3.85 -12.81
C SER A 276 20.72 4.83 -11.90
N GLY A 277 19.64 4.39 -11.23
CA GLY A 277 18.78 5.21 -10.38
C GLY A 277 17.88 6.19 -11.15
N LYS A 278 17.95 6.21 -12.49
CA LYS A 278 17.17 7.15 -13.32
C LYS A 278 15.78 6.61 -13.59
N LEU A 279 14.74 7.43 -13.39
CA LEU A 279 13.34 7.04 -13.61
C LEU A 279 13.00 6.63 -15.06
N THR A 280 13.86 6.98 -16.03
CA THR A 280 13.75 6.54 -17.43
C THR A 280 14.28 5.12 -17.66
N ASP A 281 15.08 4.59 -16.73
CA ASP A 281 15.70 3.28 -16.79
C ASP A 281 14.84 2.27 -16.03
N LEU A 282 13.77 1.80 -16.68
CA LEU A 282 12.90 0.77 -16.11
C LEU A 282 13.52 -0.63 -16.27
N THR A 283 13.49 -1.41 -15.19
CA THR A 283 13.80 -2.84 -15.21
C THR A 283 12.74 -3.64 -16.00
N GLU A 284 12.96 -4.95 -16.15
CA GLU A 284 11.95 -5.84 -16.73
C GLU A 284 10.65 -5.81 -15.92
N TRP A 285 10.75 -5.86 -14.59
CA TRP A 285 9.60 -5.76 -13.70
C TRP A 285 8.88 -4.41 -13.82
N GLY A 286 9.62 -3.30 -13.83
CA GLY A 286 9.05 -1.97 -14.01
C GLY A 286 8.29 -1.82 -15.34
N LYS A 287 8.83 -2.38 -16.44
CA LYS A 287 8.15 -2.39 -17.75
C LYS A 287 6.90 -3.27 -17.73
N LEU A 288 7.00 -4.50 -17.21
CA LEU A 288 5.89 -5.43 -17.10
C LEU A 288 4.72 -4.79 -16.33
N PHE A 289 4.99 -4.16 -15.20
CA PHE A 289 3.94 -3.59 -14.37
C PHE A 289 3.34 -2.31 -14.94
N ARG A 290 4.15 -1.46 -15.57
CA ARG A 290 3.66 -0.30 -16.33
C ARG A 290 2.67 -0.74 -17.41
N ASP A 291 3.05 -1.74 -18.20
CA ASP A 291 2.21 -2.23 -19.30
C ASP A 291 0.95 -2.91 -18.76
N THR A 292 1.05 -3.57 -17.60
CA THR A 292 -0.08 -4.16 -16.88
C THR A 292 -1.09 -3.11 -16.46
N ILE A 293 -0.69 -2.03 -15.77
CA ILE A 293 -1.64 -0.99 -15.36
C ILE A 293 -2.25 -0.31 -16.60
N THR A 294 -1.43 0.03 -17.58
CA THR A 294 -1.86 0.73 -18.80
C THR A 294 -2.94 -0.04 -19.57
N LYS A 295 -2.92 -1.37 -19.53
CA LYS A 295 -3.93 -2.23 -20.16
C LYS A 295 -5.34 -2.04 -19.56
N TYR A 296 -5.45 -1.65 -18.28
CA TYR A 296 -6.71 -1.57 -17.54
C TYR A 296 -7.17 -0.13 -17.23
N GLN A 297 -6.60 0.85 -17.92
CA GLN A 297 -7.01 2.26 -17.88
C GLN A 297 -7.68 2.69 -19.18
#